data_AF-M6RSF1-F1
#
_entry.id   AF-M6RSF1-F1
#
_cell.length_a   1.000
_cell.length_b   1.000
_cell.length_c   1.000
_cell.angle_alpha   90.00
_cell.angle_beta   90.00
_cell.angle_gamma   90.00
#
_symmetry.space_group_name_H-M   'P 1'
#
loop_
_entity.id
_entity.type
_entity.pdbx_description
1 polymer ?
#
loop_
_entity_poly.entity_id
_entity_poly.type
_entity_poly.pdbx_seq_one_letter_code
_entity_poly.pdbx_strand_id
1 'polypeptide(L)'
;MFQTQYNELWLSIDLIAERIRALGFYAPSSSHQLGKLTSIHEEGGVPHADDMIRHLVSGHETVIRTARSLLPAADEGGDEVTLDLLTQRLEVHEKTAWMLRSLLFVDNT
;
A
#
# COMPACT_ATOMS: atom_id res chain seq x y z
N MET A 1 -16.27 4.22 -2.76
CA MET A 1 -15.33 3.30 -2.07
C MET A 1 -14.19 2.91 -2.99
N PHE A 2 -14.37 1.99 -3.96
CA PHE A 2 -13.27 1.50 -4.81
C PHE A 2 -12.58 2.61 -5.64
N GLN A 3 -13.34 3.50 -6.30
CA GLN A 3 -12.75 4.62 -7.05
C GLN A 3 -11.91 5.56 -6.16
N THR A 4 -12.38 5.80 -4.93
CA THR A 4 -11.66 6.63 -3.95
C THR A 4 -10.33 6.00 -3.58
N GLN A 5 -10.31 4.69 -3.30
CA GLN A 5 -9.07 3.95 -3.03
C GLN A 5 -8.16 3.94 -4.25
N TYR A 6 -8.69 3.68 -5.44
CA TYR A 6 -7.93 3.72 -6.69
C TYR A 6 -7.20 5.05 -6.88
N ASN A 7 -7.92 6.17 -6.73
CA ASN A 7 -7.32 7.50 -6.89
C ASN A 7 -6.28 7.79 -5.79
N GLU A 8 -6.56 7.38 -4.54
CA GLU A 8 -5.63 7.54 -3.42
C GLU A 8 -4.31 6.79 -3.70
N LEU A 9 -4.41 5.50 -4.04
CA LEU A 9 -3.26 4.66 -4.36
C LEU A 9 -2.51 5.23 -5.57
N TRP A 10 -3.21 5.65 -6.61
CA TRP A 10 -2.61 6.24 -7.81
C TRP A 10 -1.77 7.48 -7.50
N LEU A 11 -2.32 8.42 -6.70
CA LEU A 11 -1.60 9.63 -6.30
C LEU A 11 -0.41 9.32 -5.39
N SER A 12 -0.51 8.28 -4.56
CA SER A 12 0.58 7.89 -3.66
C SER A 12 1.84 7.39 -4.38
N ILE A 13 1.69 6.86 -5.59
CA ILE A 13 2.81 6.36 -6.39
C ILE A 13 3.82 7.49 -6.66
N ASP A 14 3.33 8.68 -6.98
CA ASP A 14 4.18 9.83 -7.30
C ASP A 14 4.99 10.28 -6.09
N LEU A 15 4.34 10.43 -4.93
CA LEU A 15 5.01 10.79 -3.67
C LEU A 15 6.16 9.82 -3.33
N ILE A 16 5.94 8.52 -3.55
CA ILE A 16 6.96 7.49 -3.31
C ILE A 16 8.08 7.57 -4.36
N ALA A 17 7.72 7.71 -5.64
CA ALA A 17 8.69 7.81 -6.73
C ALA A 17 9.57 9.06 -6.59
N GLU A 18 8.99 10.21 -6.29
CA GLU A 18 9.69 11.46 -6.03
C GLU A 18 10.62 11.34 -4.82
N ARG A 19 10.19 10.66 -3.74
CA ARG A 19 11.06 10.40 -2.59
C ARG A 19 12.26 9.54 -2.95
N ILE A 20 12.06 8.46 -3.70
CA ILE A 20 13.15 7.61 -4.19
C ILE A 20 14.13 8.43 -5.06
N ARG A 21 13.61 9.30 -5.91
CA ARG A 21 14.42 10.20 -6.76
C ARG A 21 15.18 11.26 -5.96
N ALA A 22 14.59 11.81 -4.90
CA ALA A 22 15.22 12.78 -4.00
C ALA A 22 16.42 12.15 -3.26
N LEU A 23 16.37 10.84 -3.00
CA LEU A 23 17.49 10.05 -2.46
C LEU A 23 18.57 9.71 -3.50
N GLY A 24 18.40 10.10 -4.76
CA GLY A 24 19.35 9.87 -5.86
C GLY A 24 19.13 8.57 -6.64
N PHE A 25 18.20 7.69 -6.25
CA PHE A 25 17.96 6.38 -6.87
C PHE A 25 16.85 6.39 -7.91
N TYR A 26 16.95 5.64 -9.00
CA TYR A 26 15.90 5.59 -10.01
C TYR A 26 14.67 4.85 -9.49
N ALA A 27 13.50 5.49 -9.56
CA ALA A 27 12.24 4.85 -9.21
C ALA A 27 11.87 3.79 -10.27
N PRO A 28 11.43 2.58 -9.88
CA PRO A 28 10.87 1.60 -10.81
C PRO A 28 9.66 2.19 -11.55
N SER A 29 9.62 2.05 -12.88
CA SER A 29 8.61 2.73 -13.72
C SER A 29 7.81 1.79 -14.61
N SER A 30 8.17 0.52 -14.69
CA SER A 30 7.48 -0.47 -15.53
C SER A 30 6.78 -1.54 -14.69
N SER A 31 5.66 -2.05 -15.19
CA SER A 31 4.93 -3.15 -14.56
C SER A 31 5.81 -4.40 -14.37
N HIS A 32 6.76 -4.65 -15.28
CA HIS A 32 7.73 -5.74 -15.14
C HIS A 32 8.67 -5.57 -13.94
N GLN A 33 9.17 -4.36 -13.70
CA GLN A 33 10.01 -4.09 -12.53
C GLN A 33 9.20 -4.19 -11.26
N LEU A 34 8.00 -3.60 -11.22
CA LEU A 34 7.11 -3.65 -10.07
C LEU A 34 6.67 -5.09 -9.75
N GLY A 35 6.38 -5.90 -10.77
CA GLY A 35 6.02 -7.31 -10.63
C GLY A 35 7.12 -8.17 -10.00
N LYS A 36 8.40 -7.78 -10.12
CA LYS A 36 9.52 -8.45 -9.44
C LYS A 36 9.71 -8.03 -7.99
N LEU A 37 9.18 -6.87 -7.61
CA LEU A 37 9.38 -6.25 -6.30
C LEU A 37 8.18 -6.45 -5.37
N THR A 38 6.98 -6.61 -5.94
CA THR A 38 5.74 -6.77 -5.17
C THR A 38 5.72 -8.09 -4.40
N SER A 39 5.14 -8.05 -3.19
CA SER A 39 4.77 -9.23 -2.42
C SER A 39 3.26 -9.50 -2.45
N ILE A 40 2.51 -8.72 -3.24
CA ILE A 40 1.07 -8.88 -3.43
C ILE A 40 0.85 -9.82 -4.62
N HIS A 41 0.07 -10.89 -4.40
CA HIS A 41 -0.32 -11.82 -5.46
C HIS A 41 -1.35 -11.18 -6.40
N GLU A 42 -1.18 -11.40 -7.70
CA GLU A 42 -2.13 -10.95 -8.71
C GLU A 42 -3.23 -12.00 -8.89
N GLU A 43 -4.48 -11.61 -8.70
CA GLU A 43 -5.63 -12.47 -8.94
C GLU A 43 -5.90 -12.56 -10.45
N GLY A 44 -5.86 -13.77 -11.00
CA GLY A 44 -6.05 -14.00 -12.45
C GLY A 44 -7.52 -14.13 -12.87
N GLY A 45 -8.45 -14.20 -11.91
CA GLY A 45 -9.87 -14.42 -12.13
C GLY A 45 -10.76 -13.20 -11.85
N VAL A 46 -12.08 -13.46 -11.84
CA VAL A 46 -13.10 -12.48 -11.42
C VAL A 46 -13.69 -12.99 -10.10
N PRO A 47 -13.14 -12.57 -8.94
CA PRO A 47 -13.60 -13.03 -7.64
C PRO A 47 -14.99 -12.50 -7.29
N HIS A 48 -15.66 -13.13 -6.33
CA HIS A 48 -16.90 -12.60 -5.74
C HIS A 48 -16.63 -11.30 -4.95
N ALA A 49 -17.67 -10.50 -4.72
CA ALA A 49 -17.54 -9.20 -4.08
C ALA A 49 -16.84 -9.26 -2.71
N ASP A 50 -17.15 -10.26 -1.88
CA ASP A 50 -16.52 -10.42 -0.58
C ASP A 50 -15.05 -10.81 -0.69
N ASP A 51 -14.71 -11.64 -1.68
CA ASP A 51 -13.33 -12.03 -1.97
C ASP A 51 -12.53 -10.82 -2.49
N MET A 52 -13.12 -9.94 -3.30
CA MET A 52 -12.50 -8.66 -3.69
C MET A 52 -12.16 -7.82 -2.45
N ILE A 53 -13.06 -7.72 -1.48
CA ILE A 53 -12.83 -6.98 -0.24
C ILE A 53 -11.72 -7.65 0.58
N ARG A 54 -11.74 -8.99 0.72
CA ARG A 54 -10.68 -9.74 1.42
C ARG A 54 -9.30 -9.55 0.77
N HIS A 55 -9.25 -9.55 -0.56
CA HIS A 55 -8.02 -9.30 -1.32
C HIS A 55 -7.49 -7.88 -1.07
N LEU A 56 -8.37 -6.86 -1.06
CA LEU A 56 -7.97 -5.50 -0.74
C LEU A 56 -7.46 -5.37 0.70
N VAL A 57 -8.14 -5.99 1.68
CA VAL A 57 -7.66 -6.00 3.08
C VAL A 57 -6.25 -6.60 3.15
N SER A 58 -6.04 -7.77 2.53
CA SER A 58 -4.73 -8.43 2.48
C SER A 58 -3.66 -7.57 1.80
N GLY A 59 -4.02 -6.88 0.71
CA GLY A 59 -3.14 -5.95 0.01
C GLY A 59 -2.70 -4.78 0.90
N HIS A 60 -3.65 -4.11 1.56
CA HIS A 60 -3.36 -3.03 2.50
C HIS A 60 -2.48 -3.51 3.68
N GLU A 61 -2.77 -4.67 4.26
CA GLU A 61 -1.97 -5.25 5.34
C GLU A 61 -0.54 -5.61 4.90
N THR A 62 -0.38 -6.03 3.65
CA THR A 62 0.94 -6.28 3.05
C THR A 62 1.73 -4.99 2.93
N VAL A 63 1.12 -3.91 2.42
CA VAL A 63 1.77 -2.60 2.34
C VAL A 63 2.13 -2.06 3.73
N ILE A 64 1.26 -2.22 4.73
CA ILE A 64 1.53 -1.84 6.13
C ILE A 64 2.77 -2.55 6.67
N ARG A 65 2.88 -3.88 6.50
CA ARG A 65 4.06 -4.63 6.95
C ARG A 65 5.33 -4.16 6.25
N THR A 66 5.26 -3.95 4.92
CA THR A 66 6.40 -3.42 4.16
C THR A 66 6.82 -2.05 4.66
N ALA A 67 5.90 -1.10 4.81
CA ALA A 67 6.21 0.25 5.31
C ALA A 67 6.81 0.22 6.73
N ARG A 68 6.25 -0.59 7.64
CA ARG A 68 6.80 -0.77 9.00
C ARG A 68 8.22 -1.34 9.00
N SER A 69 8.53 -2.24 8.06
CA SER A 69 9.88 -2.82 7.94
C SER A 69 10.93 -1.81 7.47
N LEU A 70 10.52 -0.71 6.83
CA LEU A 70 11.41 0.34 6.34
C LEU A 70 11.71 1.42 7.40
N LEU A 71 10.84 1.58 8.42
CA LEU A 71 11.00 2.60 9.45
C LEU A 71 12.38 2.54 10.13
N PRO A 72 12.92 1.38 10.56
CA PRO A 72 14.24 1.33 11.21
C PRO A 72 15.37 1.81 10.31
N ALA A 73 15.33 1.49 9.01
CA ALA A 73 16.37 1.90 8.07
C ALA A 73 16.32 3.40 7.77
N ALA A 74 15.11 3.97 7.69
CA ALA A 74 14.93 5.42 7.52
C ALA A 74 15.38 6.19 8.76
N ASP A 75 15.10 5.67 9.97
CA ASP A 75 15.52 6.24 11.25
C ASP A 75 17.04 6.18 11.43
N GLU A 76 17.66 5.01 11.17
CA GLU A 76 19.12 4.86 11.20
C GLU A 76 19.83 5.80 10.20
N GLY A 77 19.20 6.04 9.04
CA GLY A 77 19.69 6.98 8.04
C GLY A 77 19.45 8.46 8.37
N GLY A 78 18.75 8.78 9.46
CA GLY A 78 18.35 10.15 9.79
C GLY A 78 17.45 10.80 8.74
N ASP A 79 16.67 10.00 7.99
CA ASP A 79 15.81 10.48 6.92
C ASP A 79 14.39 10.76 7.42
N GLU A 80 14.22 11.91 8.07
CA GLU A 80 12.95 12.38 8.63
C GLU A 80 11.84 12.49 7.57
N VAL A 81 12.18 12.83 6.32
CA VAL A 81 11.20 12.98 5.24
C VAL A 81 10.67 11.62 4.79
N THR A 82 11.53 10.60 4.70
CA THR A 82 11.07 9.23 4.45
C THR A 82 10.25 8.69 5.61
N LEU A 83 10.64 8.97 6.86
CA LEU A 83 9.86 8.57 8.04
C LEU A 83 8.46 9.18 8.06
N ASP A 84 8.35 10.49 7.80
CA ASP A 84 7.07 11.19 7.71
C ASP A 84 6.19 10.60 6.60
N LEU A 85 6.75 10.43 5.39
CA LEU A 85 6.04 9.81 4.27
C LEU A 85 5.53 8.41 4.64
N LEU A 86 6.38 7.54 5.19
CA LEU A 86 6.00 6.19 5.62
C LEU A 86 4.88 6.24 6.67
N THR A 87 4.93 7.17 7.61
CA THR A 87 3.91 7.34 8.66
C THR A 87 2.56 7.77 8.06
N GLN A 88 2.56 8.74 7.15
CA GLN A 88 1.34 9.16 6.45
C GLN A 88 0.75 8.02 5.61
N ARG A 89 1.60 7.25 4.92
CA ARG A 89 1.15 6.07 4.18
C ARG A 89 0.52 5.03 5.12
N LEU A 90 1.17 4.75 6.26
CA LEU A 90 0.65 3.81 7.26
C LEU A 90 -0.75 4.21 7.74
N GLU A 91 -0.97 5.47 8.09
CA GLU A 91 -2.29 5.96 8.53
C GLU A 91 -3.39 5.67 7.49
N VAL A 92 -3.12 5.97 6.22
CA VAL A 92 -4.08 5.76 5.13
C VAL A 92 -4.38 4.28 4.94
N HIS A 93 -3.35 3.42 4.89
CA HIS A 93 -3.55 1.99 4.68
C HIS A 93 -4.24 1.33 5.89
N GLU A 94 -3.90 1.71 7.13
CA GLU A 94 -4.51 1.16 8.35
C GLU A 94 -5.98 1.53 8.47
N LYS A 95 -6.31 2.81 8.22
CA LYS A 95 -7.69 3.28 8.19
C LYS A 95 -8.50 2.57 7.10
N THR A 96 -7.94 2.41 5.90
CA THR A 96 -8.62 1.74 4.79
C THR A 96 -8.84 0.27 5.07
N ALA A 97 -7.84 -0.44 5.60
CA ALA A 97 -7.97 -1.84 5.98
C ALA A 97 -9.04 -2.04 7.05
N TRP A 98 -9.12 -1.15 8.05
CA TRP A 98 -10.18 -1.17 9.05
C TRP A 98 -11.58 -1.00 8.43
N MET A 99 -11.77 0.02 7.58
CA MET A 99 -13.06 0.25 6.91
C MET A 99 -13.46 -0.95 6.04
N LEU A 100 -12.53 -1.54 5.30
CA LEU A 100 -12.80 -2.73 4.48
C LEU A 100 -13.18 -3.94 5.33
N ARG A 101 -12.45 -4.19 6.43
CA ARG A 101 -12.81 -5.27 7.37
C ARG A 101 -14.23 -5.09 7.92
N SER A 102 -14.67 -3.87 8.21
CA SER A 102 -16.04 -3.61 8.71
C SER A 102 -17.15 -4.05 7.75
N LEU A 103 -16.86 -4.21 6.46
CA LEU A 103 -17.83 -4.66 5.46
C LEU A 103 -17.99 -6.19 5.41
N LEU A 104 -17.01 -6.94 5.92
CA LEU A 104 -17.01 -8.41 5.91
C LEU A 104 -17.77 -9.04 7.10
N PHE A 105 -18.21 -8.23 8.06
CA PHE A 105 -18.90 -8.70 9.27
C PHE A 105 -20.44 -8.74 9.14
N VAL A 106 -21.00 -8.43 7.96
CA VAL A 106 -22.46 -8.23 7.81
C VAL A 106 -23.24 -9.55 7.67
N ASP A 107 -22.60 -10.71 7.46
CA ASP A 107 -23.30 -11.99 7.21
C ASP A 107 -23.49 -12.89 8.45
N ASN A 108 -23.86 -12.35 9.61
CA ASN A 108 -24.13 -13.17 10.80
C ASN A 108 -25.33 -12.72 11.65
N THR A 109 -26.39 -12.18 11.03
CA THR A 109 -27.71 -12.01 11.66
C THR A 109 -28.84 -12.36 10.71
#